data_AF-A0A915U656-F1
#
_entry.id   AF-A0A915U656-F1
#
_cell.length_a   1.000
_cell.length_b   1.000
_cell.length_c   1.000
_cell.angle_alpha   90.00
_cell.angle_beta   90.00
_cell.angle_gamma   90.00
#
_symmetry.space_group_name_H-M   'P 1'
#
loop_
_entity.id
_entity.type
_entity.pdbx_description
1 polymer ?
#
loop_
_entity_poly.entity_id
_entity_poly.type
_entity_poly.pdbx_seq_one_letter_code
_entity_poly.pdbx_strand_id
1 'polypeptide(L)'
;MRTRLLAVSSAALAGLGLAVACSRVSAPGTTATNPPADPAAFVKQANATLLERANALARAQWVAANFITEDTEQLSAAANTEYVATSMRLAKDAASYPADAGGNADVARQLLLLKLAASPLPAPSDPELQKELTRIVAGMEAGYGRGKYCPAGKDCQTLDDLSRLMATSRDPKALREAWEGWHAIAPPLKQPYERFAQLGNQGAKELGFADLGAFWRAGYDMPPDDFAKEVDRLWLQVKPLYDQLHAHVRRRLGQQYGQDVVAPDKPIPAHLLGNMWAQQWGNVYDLVGPKGRAPGYDLAGALQAKKTDALGMVRYGEGFFTSLGFAPLPQTFWTRSLFTRPRDRDVVCHASAWDVDNVDDLRIKMCIEINAEDFVTVHHELGHNFYQRAYNTQPFLYRTGANDGFHEAIGDAVALSITPSYLVKVGLLPTVPRTQDDVEFLLRMALDKVAFLPFGLLVDQWRWKVFSGEIAPAQYNAAWWQLREQYQGVAAPGPRPADAFDPGAKYHVPANTPYTRYFLAHILQFQMHRAMCRAAGHTGPLHTCSVYGNTEVGARLQKMLAMGASRPWPEALEALTGEKQMDATAILDYFAPLRQWLEAEAAAGR
;
A
#
# COMPACT_ATOMS: atom_id res chain seq x y z
N MET A 1 -42.62 17.44 45.41
CA MET A 1 -41.65 17.03 46.45
C MET A 1 -40.27 17.49 46.01
N ARG A 2 -39.81 18.56 46.68
CA ARG A 2 -38.51 19.26 46.74
C ARG A 2 -37.54 19.30 45.53
N THR A 3 -37.42 20.53 45.04
CA THR A 3 -36.30 21.13 44.29
C THR A 3 -35.66 22.24 45.16
N ARG A 4 -34.35 22.48 44.97
CA ARG A 4 -33.52 23.70 45.26
C ARG A 4 -33.11 24.07 46.70
N LEU A 5 -31.81 24.38 46.89
CA LEU A 5 -31.15 25.68 47.21
C LEU A 5 -29.64 25.42 47.56
N LEU A 6 -28.64 26.05 46.89
CA LEU A 6 -27.88 27.28 47.27
C LEU A 6 -27.21 27.19 48.68
N ALA A 7 -25.99 27.64 49.00
CA ALA A 7 -24.84 28.23 48.31
C ALA A 7 -23.72 28.50 49.38
N VAL A 8 -22.53 28.92 48.91
CA VAL A 8 -21.49 29.76 49.58
C VAL A 8 -20.41 29.12 50.48
N SER A 9 -19.21 29.10 49.87
CA SER A 9 -17.88 29.60 50.30
C SER A 9 -17.36 29.46 51.73
N SER A 10 -16.13 28.94 51.83
CA SER A 10 -15.09 29.47 52.72
C SER A 10 -13.72 29.22 52.10
N ALA A 11 -13.01 30.32 51.80
CA ALA A 11 -11.62 30.32 51.39
C ALA A 11 -10.71 30.10 52.61
N ALA A 12 -9.67 29.29 52.44
CA ALA A 12 -8.47 29.37 53.27
C ALA A 12 -7.26 28.98 52.41
N LEU A 13 -6.44 29.99 52.10
CA LEU A 13 -5.07 29.84 51.63
C LEU A 13 -4.25 29.09 52.67
N ALA A 14 -3.50 28.07 52.23
CA ALA A 14 -2.18 27.75 52.77
C ALA A 14 -1.43 26.97 51.69
N GLY A 15 -0.51 27.67 51.01
CA GLY A 15 0.44 27.02 50.11
C GLY A 15 1.47 26.22 50.88
N LEU A 16 2.03 25.19 50.24
CA LEU A 16 3.41 24.77 50.43
C LEU A 16 3.84 23.84 49.27
N GLY A 17 4.76 24.36 48.44
CA GLY A 17 5.83 23.60 47.77
C GLY A 17 5.46 22.52 46.74
N LEU A 18 5.21 22.91 45.49
CA LEU A 18 5.61 22.08 44.35
C LEU A 18 7.15 22.13 44.26
N ALA A 19 7.82 21.14 44.84
CA ALA A 19 9.17 20.81 44.43
C ALA A 19 9.09 20.18 43.03
N VAL A 20 9.43 20.97 42.02
CA VAL A 20 9.77 20.46 40.68
C VAL A 20 11.04 19.64 40.85
N ALA A 21 10.88 18.35 41.13
CA ALA A 21 11.92 17.38 40.84
C ALA A 21 11.98 17.23 39.32
N CYS A 22 12.80 18.07 38.69
CA CYS A 22 13.41 17.74 37.41
C CYS A 22 14.26 16.49 37.64
N SER A 23 13.63 15.32 37.62
CA SER A 23 14.33 14.07 37.34
C SER A 23 14.77 14.16 35.90
N ARG A 24 15.98 14.70 35.71
CA ARG A 24 16.79 14.43 34.52
C ARG A 24 16.88 12.91 34.45
N VAL A 25 16.03 12.29 33.63
CA VAL A 25 16.31 10.98 33.07
C VAL A 25 17.54 11.23 32.21
N SER A 26 18.71 11.04 32.83
CA SER A 26 19.96 10.91 32.10
C SER A 26 19.75 9.73 31.17
N ALA A 27 19.64 10.00 29.87
CA ALA A 27 19.77 8.96 28.86
C ALA A 27 21.02 8.15 29.19
N PRO A 28 20.97 6.81 29.18
CA PRO A 28 22.17 6.01 29.30
C PRO A 28 23.11 6.46 28.18
N GLY A 29 24.29 6.96 28.56
CA GLY A 29 25.31 7.30 27.58
C GLY A 29 25.61 6.08 26.73
N THR A 30 25.22 6.14 25.46
CA THR A 30 25.68 5.20 24.45
C THR A 30 27.17 5.45 24.29
N THR A 31 27.98 4.62 24.94
CA THR A 31 29.37 4.47 24.54
C THR A 31 29.33 3.99 23.10
N ALA A 32 29.68 4.87 22.17
CA ALA A 32 29.80 4.53 20.75
C ALA A 32 30.94 3.50 20.63
N THR A 33 30.61 2.22 20.68
CA THR A 33 31.55 1.17 20.31
C THR A 33 31.71 1.25 18.81
N ASN A 34 32.94 1.44 18.34
CA ASN A 34 33.24 1.39 16.91
C ASN A 34 32.68 0.07 16.34
N PRO A 35 32.08 0.09 15.14
CA PRO A 35 31.58 -1.13 14.54
C PRO A 35 32.74 -2.14 14.32
N PRO A 36 32.51 -3.46 14.40
CA PRO A 36 33.55 -4.46 14.20
C PRO A 36 34.30 -4.25 12.89
N ALA A 37 35.63 -4.40 12.87
CA ALA A 37 36.38 -4.24 11.61
C ALA A 37 35.99 -5.29 10.54
N ASP A 38 35.53 -6.47 10.96
CA ASP A 38 35.03 -7.54 10.09
C ASP A 38 33.54 -7.33 9.75
N PRO A 39 33.17 -7.13 8.47
CA PRO A 39 31.78 -6.93 8.08
C PRO A 39 30.89 -8.15 8.38
N ALA A 40 31.43 -9.38 8.40
CA ALA A 40 30.65 -10.58 8.72
C ALA A 40 30.25 -10.61 10.20
N ALA A 41 31.18 -10.30 11.11
CA ALA A 41 30.89 -10.15 12.53
C ALA A 41 29.87 -9.02 12.79
N PHE A 42 30.00 -7.90 12.06
CA PHE A 42 29.05 -6.78 12.15
C PHE A 42 27.63 -7.18 11.75
N VAL A 43 27.42 -7.78 10.57
CA VAL A 43 26.05 -8.16 10.14
C VAL A 43 25.42 -9.20 11.06
N LYS A 44 26.21 -10.11 11.63
CA LYS A 44 25.72 -11.07 12.63
C LYS A 44 25.22 -10.36 13.89
N GLN A 45 25.98 -9.38 14.40
CA GLN A 45 25.57 -8.57 15.55
C GLN A 45 24.33 -7.74 15.22
N ALA A 46 24.29 -7.12 14.05
CA ALA A 46 23.18 -6.29 13.59
C ALA A 46 21.87 -7.10 13.53
N ASN A 47 21.88 -8.32 12.98
CA ASN A 47 20.71 -9.21 12.97
C ASN A 47 20.18 -9.48 14.39
N ALA A 48 21.06 -9.84 15.32
CA ALA A 48 20.65 -10.16 16.69
C ALA A 48 20.06 -8.93 17.41
N THR A 49 20.74 -7.78 17.29
CA THR A 49 20.27 -6.52 17.90
C THR A 49 18.94 -6.06 17.31
N LEU A 50 18.79 -6.11 15.99
CA LEU A 50 17.56 -5.69 15.32
C LEU A 50 16.40 -6.62 15.63
N LEU A 51 16.62 -7.95 15.68
CA LEU A 51 15.58 -8.91 16.05
C LEU A 51 15.04 -8.64 17.46
N GLU A 52 15.92 -8.37 18.44
CA GLU A 52 15.52 -8.03 19.79
C GLU A 52 14.66 -6.76 19.82
N ARG A 53 15.11 -5.70 19.14
CA ARG A 53 14.41 -4.40 19.08
C ARG A 53 13.09 -4.50 18.32
N ALA A 54 13.04 -5.26 17.22
CA ALA A 54 11.84 -5.49 16.43
C ALA A 54 10.78 -6.27 17.23
N ASN A 55 11.18 -7.28 17.99
CA ASN A 55 10.26 -8.02 18.86
C ASN A 55 9.68 -7.15 19.98
N ALA A 56 10.48 -6.26 20.57
CA ALA A 56 9.99 -5.30 21.55
C ALA A 56 8.99 -4.32 20.90
N LEU A 57 9.32 -3.80 19.71
CA LEU A 57 8.48 -2.90 18.95
C LEU A 57 7.14 -3.54 18.57
N ALA A 58 7.16 -4.72 17.95
CA ALA A 58 5.96 -5.40 17.47
C ALA A 58 4.99 -5.71 18.61
N ARG A 59 5.49 -6.07 19.79
CA ARG A 59 4.66 -6.27 21.00
C ARG A 59 4.01 -4.98 21.46
N ALA A 60 4.78 -3.88 21.54
CA ALA A 60 4.25 -2.59 21.97
C ALA A 60 3.21 -2.03 20.99
N GLN A 61 3.51 -2.10 19.69
CA GLN A 61 2.60 -1.68 18.62
C GLN A 61 1.32 -2.54 18.57
N TRP A 62 1.44 -3.85 18.75
CA TRP A 62 0.26 -4.72 18.83
C TRP A 62 -0.68 -4.28 19.95
N VAL A 63 -0.14 -4.02 21.15
CA VAL A 63 -0.93 -3.56 22.29
C VAL A 63 -1.57 -2.20 21.98
N ALA A 64 -0.80 -1.22 21.51
CA ALA A 64 -1.32 0.10 21.17
C ALA A 64 -2.43 0.05 20.11
N ALA A 65 -2.29 -0.79 19.08
CA ALA A 65 -3.29 -0.94 18.03
C ALA A 65 -4.59 -1.61 18.50
N ASN A 66 -4.54 -2.36 19.61
CA ASN A 66 -5.67 -3.10 20.17
C ASN A 66 -6.23 -2.50 21.46
N PHE A 67 -5.55 -1.53 22.06
CA PHE A 67 -5.91 -0.85 23.30
C PHE A 67 -5.43 0.60 23.19
N ILE A 68 -6.15 1.43 22.45
CA ILE A 68 -5.72 2.82 22.21
C ILE A 68 -5.90 3.64 23.50
N THR A 69 -4.79 3.95 24.17
CA THR A 69 -4.72 4.83 25.33
C THR A 69 -3.43 5.64 25.30
N GLU A 70 -3.36 6.72 26.08
CA GLU A 70 -2.14 7.52 26.18
C GLU A 70 -0.92 6.67 26.60
N ASP A 71 -1.09 5.77 27.57
CA ASP A 71 -0.02 4.90 28.05
C ASP A 71 0.49 3.93 26.96
N THR A 72 -0.42 3.30 26.20
CA THR A 72 -0.01 2.32 25.17
C THR A 72 0.61 3.01 23.96
N GLU A 73 0.15 4.21 23.62
CA GLU A 73 0.77 5.08 22.62
C GLU A 73 2.20 5.46 23.04
N GLN A 74 2.42 5.85 24.30
CA GLN A 74 3.76 6.18 24.82
C GLN A 74 4.69 4.96 24.82
N LEU A 75 4.21 3.77 25.21
CA LEU A 75 5.00 2.54 25.16
C LEU A 75 5.41 2.18 23.72
N SER A 76 4.47 2.27 22.78
CA SER A 76 4.73 2.05 21.36
C SER A 76 5.73 3.07 20.80
N ALA A 77 5.57 4.36 21.13
CA ALA A 77 6.46 5.42 20.69
C ALA A 77 7.88 5.25 21.24
N ALA A 78 8.03 4.85 22.52
CA ALA A 78 9.33 4.58 23.12
C ALA A 78 10.05 3.42 22.43
N ALA A 79 9.36 2.28 22.22
CA ALA A 79 9.93 1.14 21.51
C ALA A 79 10.28 1.48 20.05
N ASN A 80 9.45 2.28 19.38
CA ASN A 80 9.70 2.73 18.01
C ASN A 80 10.93 3.64 17.93
N THR A 81 11.09 4.55 18.90
CA THR A 81 12.25 5.44 18.99
C THR A 81 13.54 4.63 19.11
N GLU A 82 13.58 3.63 19.99
CA GLU A 82 14.74 2.75 20.17
C GLU A 82 15.05 1.93 18.91
N TYR A 83 14.02 1.38 18.25
CA TYR A 83 14.19 0.63 17.01
C TYR A 83 14.72 1.52 15.88
N VAL A 84 14.10 2.68 15.63
CA VAL A 84 14.54 3.62 14.58
C VAL A 84 15.95 4.13 14.83
N ALA A 85 16.28 4.52 16.08
CA ALA A 85 17.63 4.97 16.42
C ALA A 85 18.67 3.87 16.19
N THR A 86 18.35 2.64 16.56
CA THR A 86 19.22 1.47 16.35
C THR A 86 19.42 1.18 14.86
N SER A 87 18.32 1.09 14.09
CA SER A 87 18.35 0.87 12.64
C SER A 87 19.15 1.95 11.93
N MET A 88 18.99 3.21 12.33
CA MET A 88 19.69 4.32 11.70
C MET A 88 21.18 4.33 12.00
N ARG A 89 21.58 4.01 13.23
CA ARG A 89 22.99 3.83 13.56
C ARG A 89 23.61 2.70 12.75
N LEU A 90 22.96 1.54 12.69
CA LEU A 90 23.45 0.39 11.95
C LEU A 90 23.50 0.65 10.43
N ALA A 91 22.55 1.41 9.87
CA ALA A 91 22.59 1.83 8.46
C ALA A 91 23.81 2.69 8.15
N LYS A 92 24.18 3.61 9.06
CA LYS A 92 25.37 4.46 8.93
C LYS A 92 26.66 3.66 9.10
N ASP A 93 26.70 2.78 10.10
CA ASP A 93 27.82 1.86 10.30
C ASP A 93 28.03 0.99 9.04
N ALA A 94 26.94 0.48 8.44
CA ALA A 94 26.97 -0.28 7.20
C ALA A 94 27.51 0.53 6.00
N ALA A 95 27.34 1.85 5.99
CA ALA A 95 27.88 2.74 4.97
C ALA A 95 29.41 2.90 5.02
N SER A 96 30.05 2.55 6.14
CA SER A 96 31.51 2.60 6.27
C SER A 96 32.25 1.41 5.63
N TYR A 97 31.54 0.32 5.31
CA TYR A 97 32.15 -0.87 4.70
C TYR A 97 32.16 -0.81 3.17
N PRO A 98 33.13 -1.47 2.51
CA PRO A 98 33.11 -1.69 1.07
C PRO A 98 31.83 -2.39 0.61
N ALA A 99 31.25 -1.94 -0.50
CA ALA A 99 29.99 -2.47 -1.01
C ALA A 99 30.07 -3.95 -1.43
N ASP A 100 31.25 -4.43 -1.81
CA ASP A 100 31.49 -5.83 -2.18
C ASP A 100 31.74 -6.75 -0.96
N ALA A 101 31.84 -6.17 0.24
CA ALA A 101 32.18 -6.86 1.48
C ALA A 101 33.40 -7.79 1.36
N GLY A 102 34.42 -7.38 0.58
CA GLY A 102 35.60 -8.21 0.33
C GLY A 102 35.30 -9.48 -0.47
N GLY A 103 34.27 -9.46 -1.32
CA GLY A 103 33.84 -10.56 -2.17
C GLY A 103 32.78 -11.50 -1.55
N ASN A 104 32.32 -11.24 -0.32
CA ASN A 104 31.27 -12.02 0.30
C ASN A 104 29.87 -11.50 -0.06
N ALA A 105 29.23 -12.13 -1.05
CA ALA A 105 27.92 -11.72 -1.57
C ALA A 105 26.79 -11.71 -0.52
N ASP A 106 26.80 -12.64 0.44
CA ASP A 106 25.77 -12.68 1.49
C ASP A 106 25.94 -11.49 2.45
N VAL A 107 27.17 -11.19 2.88
CA VAL A 107 27.45 -10.04 3.73
C VAL A 107 27.18 -8.73 2.99
N ALA A 108 27.56 -8.62 1.71
CA ALA A 108 27.26 -7.46 0.87
C ALA A 108 25.76 -7.18 0.78
N ARG A 109 24.94 -8.23 0.61
CA ARG A 109 23.49 -8.11 0.59
C ARG A 109 22.93 -7.63 1.94
N GLN A 110 23.39 -8.19 3.05
CA GLN A 110 22.95 -7.75 4.38
C GLN A 110 23.35 -6.30 4.68
N LEU A 111 24.54 -5.86 4.25
CA LEU A 111 24.97 -4.46 4.35
C LEU A 111 24.07 -3.53 3.53
N LEU A 112 23.69 -3.94 2.31
CA LEU A 112 22.73 -3.19 1.50
C LEU A 112 21.38 -3.09 2.21
N LEU A 113 20.83 -4.19 2.72
CA LEU A 113 19.54 -4.20 3.43
C LEU A 113 19.59 -3.36 4.71
N LEU A 114 20.72 -3.33 5.43
CA LEU A 114 20.91 -2.42 6.57
C LEU A 114 20.85 -0.96 6.16
N LYS A 115 21.47 -0.57 5.05
CA LYS A 115 21.35 0.79 4.51
C LYS A 115 19.89 1.09 4.16
N LEU A 116 19.22 0.16 3.49
CA LEU A 116 17.82 0.28 3.08
C LEU A 116 16.82 0.25 4.25
N ALA A 117 17.21 -0.25 5.43
CA ALA A 117 16.40 -0.16 6.65
C ALA A 117 16.15 1.29 7.10
N ALA A 118 16.88 2.26 6.55
CA ALA A 118 16.60 3.70 6.65
C ALA A 118 15.35 4.16 5.87
N SER A 119 14.74 3.27 5.07
CA SER A 119 13.59 3.58 4.24
C SER A 119 12.33 3.84 5.09
N PRO A 120 11.46 4.79 4.69
CA PRO A 120 11.48 5.57 3.45
C PRO A 120 12.29 6.87 3.53
N LEU A 121 12.92 7.18 4.67
CA LEU A 121 13.55 8.48 4.86
C LEU A 121 14.89 8.38 5.62
N PRO A 122 16.02 8.32 4.90
CA PRO A 122 17.32 8.46 5.53
C PRO A 122 17.49 9.90 6.02
N ALA A 123 17.68 10.08 7.32
CA ALA A 123 17.90 11.40 7.92
C ALA A 123 19.39 11.77 7.89
N PRO A 124 19.75 13.06 7.65
CA PRO A 124 21.13 13.54 7.75
C PRO A 124 21.77 13.23 9.11
N SER A 125 23.10 13.23 9.21
CA SER A 125 23.80 12.95 10.48
C SER A 125 23.81 14.11 11.46
N ASP A 126 23.58 15.33 10.98
CA ASP A 126 23.42 16.51 11.82
C ASP A 126 22.11 16.44 12.65
N PRO A 127 22.19 16.45 14.00
CA PRO A 127 21.00 16.38 14.87
C PRO A 127 19.99 17.52 14.67
N GLU A 128 20.44 18.73 14.34
CA GLU A 128 19.52 19.85 14.10
C GLU A 128 18.78 19.68 12.77
N LEU A 129 19.46 19.15 11.75
CA LEU A 129 18.81 18.81 10.48
C LEU A 129 17.84 17.63 10.62
N GLN A 130 18.16 16.64 11.47
CA GLN A 130 17.21 15.56 11.81
C GLN A 130 15.95 16.12 12.44
N LYS A 131 16.09 16.99 13.44
CA LYS A 131 14.98 17.65 14.12
C LYS A 131 14.13 18.50 13.18
N GLU A 132 14.78 19.21 12.25
CA GLU A 132 14.11 19.96 11.19
C GLU A 132 13.30 19.02 10.29
N LEU A 133 13.92 17.94 9.79
CA LEU A 133 13.29 16.96 8.91
C LEU A 133 12.07 16.30 9.58
N THR A 134 12.21 15.85 10.83
CA THR A 134 11.10 15.26 11.60
C THR A 134 9.94 16.24 11.74
N ARG A 135 10.21 17.53 12.04
CA ARG A 135 9.16 18.55 12.13
C ARG A 135 8.47 18.78 10.78
N ILE A 136 9.24 18.83 9.69
CA ILE A 136 8.69 19.03 8.34
C ILE A 136 7.78 17.88 7.95
N VAL A 137 8.22 16.63 8.12
CA VAL A 137 7.42 15.44 7.76
C VAL A 137 6.13 15.39 8.57
N ALA A 138 6.22 15.54 9.90
CA ALA A 138 5.03 15.59 10.76
C ALA A 138 4.10 16.76 10.40
N GLY A 139 4.66 17.92 10.05
CA GLY A 139 3.91 19.09 9.61
C GLY A 139 3.17 18.88 8.29
N MET A 140 3.80 18.23 7.31
CA MET A 140 3.19 17.92 6.02
C MET A 140 2.06 16.89 6.17
N GLU A 141 2.30 15.79 6.88
CA GLU A 141 1.28 14.78 7.13
C GLU A 141 0.09 15.35 7.90
N ALA A 142 0.35 16.14 8.95
CA ALA A 142 -0.71 16.76 9.73
C ALA A 142 -1.44 17.87 8.96
N GLY A 143 -0.74 18.58 8.06
CA GLY A 143 -1.33 19.54 7.13
C GLY A 143 -2.33 18.88 6.18
N TYR A 144 -1.98 17.70 5.64
CA TYR A 144 -2.90 16.88 4.87
C TYR A 144 -4.08 16.38 5.71
N GLY A 145 -3.80 15.77 6.87
CA GLY A 145 -4.82 15.13 7.71
C GLY A 145 -5.86 16.11 8.28
N ARG A 146 -5.48 17.36 8.55
CA ARG A 146 -6.41 18.43 8.98
C ARG A 146 -7.01 19.22 7.81
N GLY A 147 -6.64 18.91 6.57
CA GLY A 147 -7.12 19.59 5.38
C GLY A 147 -8.65 19.59 5.30
N LYS A 148 -9.23 20.75 5.04
CA LYS A 148 -10.67 20.93 4.82
C LYS A 148 -10.91 21.97 3.74
N TYR A 149 -11.95 21.76 2.94
CA TYR A 149 -12.46 22.76 2.03
C TYR A 149 -13.62 23.51 2.70
N CYS A 150 -13.51 24.83 2.83
CA CYS A 150 -14.51 25.67 3.50
C CYS A 150 -15.12 26.68 2.52
N PRO A 151 -16.06 26.26 1.65
CA PRO A 151 -16.74 27.16 0.73
C PRO A 151 -17.55 28.23 1.48
N ALA A 152 -17.60 29.45 0.93
CA ALA A 152 -18.33 30.55 1.55
C ALA A 152 -19.82 30.22 1.73
N GLY A 153 -20.34 30.41 2.95
CA GLY A 153 -21.74 30.16 3.27
C GLY A 153 -22.13 28.67 3.36
N LYS A 154 -21.16 27.75 3.37
CA LYS A 154 -21.35 26.31 3.54
C LYS A 154 -20.45 25.79 4.67
N ASP A 155 -20.79 24.62 5.21
CA ASP A 155 -19.94 23.95 6.19
C ASP A 155 -18.62 23.48 5.55
N CYS A 156 -17.55 23.46 6.35
CA CYS A 156 -16.27 22.90 5.94
C CYS A 156 -16.39 21.39 5.71
N GLN A 157 -15.88 20.91 4.58
CA GLN A 157 -15.91 19.52 4.16
C GLN A 157 -14.54 18.88 4.32
N THR A 158 -14.50 17.67 4.88
CA THR A 158 -13.29 16.84 5.00
C THR A 158 -13.02 16.05 3.71
N LEU A 159 -11.86 15.41 3.60
CA LEU A 159 -11.59 14.47 2.51
C LEU A 159 -12.65 13.37 2.41
N ASP A 160 -13.14 12.86 3.54
CA ASP A 160 -14.15 11.79 3.55
C ASP A 160 -15.49 12.27 2.98
N ASP A 161 -15.90 13.49 3.35
CA ASP A 161 -17.11 14.12 2.81
C ASP A 161 -16.99 14.31 1.30
N LEU A 162 -15.86 14.87 0.86
CA LEU A 162 -15.58 15.12 -0.55
C LEU A 162 -15.44 13.80 -1.32
N SER A 163 -14.83 12.77 -0.75
CA SER A 163 -14.67 11.45 -1.39
C SER A 163 -16.02 10.75 -1.56
N ARG A 164 -16.91 10.82 -0.57
CA ARG A 164 -18.30 10.35 -0.72
C ARG A 164 -19.02 11.08 -1.85
N LEU A 165 -18.84 12.40 -1.94
CA LEU A 165 -19.40 13.19 -3.03
C LEU A 165 -18.80 12.78 -4.37
N MET A 166 -17.47 12.64 -4.48
CA MET A 166 -16.79 12.21 -5.71
C MET A 166 -17.28 10.83 -6.19
N ALA A 167 -17.55 9.91 -5.26
CA ALA A 167 -18.00 8.56 -5.58
C ALA A 167 -19.46 8.51 -6.07
N THR A 168 -20.34 9.33 -5.50
CA THR A 168 -21.80 9.20 -5.67
C THR A 168 -22.43 10.28 -6.55
N SER A 169 -21.85 11.49 -6.59
CA SER A 169 -22.38 12.57 -7.39
C SER A 169 -22.19 12.28 -8.88
N ARG A 170 -23.14 12.78 -9.68
CA ARG A 170 -23.09 12.77 -11.13
C ARG A 170 -23.26 14.19 -11.70
N ASP A 171 -23.09 15.23 -10.88
CA ASP A 171 -23.07 16.61 -11.34
C ASP A 171 -21.61 17.06 -11.58
N PRO A 172 -21.21 17.31 -12.84
CA PRO A 172 -19.85 17.77 -13.16
C PRO A 172 -19.42 19.02 -12.40
N LYS A 173 -20.33 19.96 -12.11
CA LYS A 173 -19.99 21.19 -11.40
C LYS A 173 -19.69 20.92 -9.93
N ALA A 174 -20.54 20.13 -9.27
CA ALA A 174 -20.31 19.72 -7.88
C ALA A 174 -19.02 18.89 -7.74
N LEU A 175 -18.76 17.97 -8.67
CA LEU A 175 -17.53 17.17 -8.72
C LEU A 175 -16.29 18.07 -8.91
N ARG A 176 -16.39 19.09 -9.77
CA ARG A 176 -15.30 20.05 -9.98
C ARG A 176 -15.02 20.88 -8.73
N GLU A 177 -16.07 21.43 -8.11
CA GLU A 177 -15.96 22.21 -6.86
C GLU A 177 -15.29 21.37 -5.75
N ALA A 178 -15.73 20.13 -5.58
CA ALA A 178 -15.16 19.21 -4.60
C ALA A 178 -13.69 18.89 -4.88
N TRP A 179 -13.36 18.62 -6.14
CA TRP A 179 -11.98 18.32 -6.56
C TRP A 179 -11.06 19.53 -6.37
N GLU A 180 -11.45 20.71 -6.85
CA GLU A 180 -10.66 21.94 -6.71
C GLU A 180 -10.53 22.35 -5.24
N GLY A 181 -11.61 22.19 -4.47
CA GLY A 181 -11.65 22.46 -3.05
C GLY A 181 -10.69 21.61 -2.23
N TRP A 182 -10.59 20.31 -2.52
CA TRP A 182 -9.59 19.46 -1.88
C TRP A 182 -8.16 19.86 -2.28
N HIS A 183 -7.91 20.13 -3.56
CA HIS A 183 -6.56 20.48 -4.02
C HIS A 183 -6.08 21.83 -3.47
N ALA A 184 -6.99 22.69 -3.02
CA ALA A 184 -6.65 23.97 -2.38
C ALA A 184 -5.93 23.84 -1.03
N ILE A 185 -5.89 22.65 -0.40
CA ILE A 185 -5.13 22.45 0.84
C ILE A 185 -3.62 22.36 0.61
N ALA A 186 -3.19 22.08 -0.63
CA ALA A 186 -1.84 21.65 -0.94
C ALA A 186 -0.79 22.76 -1.14
N PRO A 187 -1.11 24.00 -1.60
CA PRO A 187 -0.11 25.05 -1.77
C PRO A 187 0.80 25.31 -0.55
N PRO A 188 0.29 25.35 0.70
CA PRO A 188 1.14 25.51 1.90
C PRO A 188 2.14 24.38 2.12
N LEU A 189 1.93 23.21 1.50
CA LEU A 189 2.82 22.04 1.63
C LEU A 189 4.03 22.12 0.69
N LYS A 190 4.01 23.00 -0.33
CA LYS A 190 5.04 23.07 -1.37
C LYS A 190 6.43 23.36 -0.81
N GLN A 191 6.57 24.43 -0.04
CA GLN A 191 7.86 24.85 0.52
C GLN A 191 8.41 23.82 1.55
N PRO A 192 7.59 23.30 2.50
CA PRO A 192 8.01 22.17 3.33
C PRO A 192 8.48 20.96 2.51
N TYR A 193 7.78 20.62 1.43
CA TYR A 193 8.15 19.48 0.57
C TYR A 193 9.49 19.69 -0.14
N GLU A 194 9.75 20.92 -0.58
CA GLU A 194 11.03 21.32 -1.17
C GLU A 194 12.20 21.12 -0.20
N ARG A 195 12.04 21.57 1.05
CA ARG A 195 13.04 21.39 2.11
C ARG A 195 13.18 19.93 2.52
N PHE A 196 12.08 19.19 2.59
CA PHE A 196 12.06 17.75 2.80
C PHE A 196 12.91 17.01 1.75
N ALA A 197 12.73 17.32 0.46
CA ALA A 197 13.49 16.68 -0.62
C ALA A 197 15.00 16.95 -0.50
N GLN A 198 15.39 18.17 -0.13
CA GLN A 198 16.81 18.52 0.10
C GLN A 198 17.42 17.71 1.24
N LEU A 199 16.75 17.64 2.38
CA LEU A 199 17.24 16.93 3.57
C LEU A 199 17.26 15.41 3.35
N GLY A 200 16.23 14.86 2.72
CA GLY A 200 16.19 13.43 2.35
C GLY A 200 17.30 13.06 1.37
N ASN A 201 17.59 13.91 0.39
CA ASN A 201 18.73 13.72 -0.52
C ASN A 201 20.07 13.77 0.21
N GLN A 202 20.24 14.67 1.19
CA GLN A 202 21.45 14.72 1.99
C GLN A 202 21.64 13.41 2.76
N GLY A 203 20.60 12.92 3.45
CA GLY A 203 20.68 11.64 4.16
C GLY A 203 20.95 10.45 3.23
N ALA A 204 20.34 10.42 2.04
CA ALA A 204 20.61 9.38 1.05
C ALA A 204 22.08 9.37 0.58
N LYS A 205 22.67 10.55 0.38
CA LYS A 205 24.09 10.72 0.01
C LYS A 205 25.04 10.24 1.09
N GLU A 206 24.72 10.49 2.37
CA GLU A 206 25.50 9.96 3.50
C GLU A 206 25.50 8.42 3.54
N LEU A 207 24.47 7.76 3.00
CA LEU A 207 24.42 6.30 2.87
C LEU A 207 25.04 5.76 1.56
N GLY A 208 25.57 6.64 0.70
CA GLY A 208 26.23 6.29 -0.56
C GLY A 208 25.33 6.25 -1.80
N PHE A 209 24.14 6.83 -1.75
CA PHE A 209 23.21 6.92 -2.90
C PHE A 209 23.24 8.30 -3.54
N ALA A 210 22.90 8.41 -4.83
CA ALA A 210 22.93 9.69 -5.54
C ALA A 210 21.91 10.71 -5.01
N ASP A 211 20.70 10.23 -4.71
CA ASP A 211 19.55 10.98 -4.21
C ASP A 211 18.56 10.04 -3.50
N LEU A 212 17.50 10.60 -2.92
CA LEU A 212 16.46 9.86 -2.21
C LEU A 212 15.72 8.85 -3.13
N GLY A 213 15.53 9.21 -4.40
CA GLY A 213 14.89 8.32 -5.38
C GLY A 213 15.78 7.11 -5.72
N ALA A 214 17.08 7.32 -5.91
CA ALA A 214 18.05 6.24 -6.11
C ALA A 214 18.13 5.31 -4.89
N PHE A 215 18.09 5.88 -3.68
CA PHE A 215 18.00 5.11 -2.43
C PHE A 215 16.76 4.21 -2.39
N TRP A 216 15.59 4.72 -2.78
CA TRP A 216 14.38 3.90 -2.86
C TRP A 216 14.47 2.79 -3.91
N ARG A 217 14.94 3.13 -5.12
CA ARG A 217 15.00 2.17 -6.22
C ARG A 217 16.05 1.07 -6.01
N ALA A 218 17.04 1.30 -5.14
CA ALA A 218 18.04 0.29 -4.79
C ALA A 218 17.46 -0.94 -4.07
N GLY A 219 16.22 -0.86 -3.55
CA GLY A 219 15.51 -2.01 -2.98
C GLY A 219 14.99 -3.03 -4.01
N TYR A 220 15.18 -2.79 -5.31
CA TYR A 220 14.67 -3.66 -6.38
C TYR A 220 15.76 -4.49 -7.07
N ASP A 221 16.90 -4.74 -6.41
CA ASP A 221 18.00 -5.59 -6.91
C ASP A 221 18.45 -5.25 -8.36
N MET A 222 18.31 -3.99 -8.75
CA MET A 222 18.63 -3.47 -10.09
C MET A 222 19.30 -2.10 -9.95
N PRO A 223 20.15 -1.69 -10.91
CA PRO A 223 20.57 -0.30 -11.00
C PRO A 223 19.34 0.62 -11.04
N PRO A 224 19.31 1.73 -10.25
CA PRO A 224 18.14 2.60 -10.14
C PRO A 224 17.57 3.10 -11.47
N ASP A 225 18.42 3.40 -12.45
CA ASP A 225 17.98 3.91 -13.75
C ASP A 225 17.44 2.80 -14.67
N ASP A 226 17.93 1.57 -14.51
CA ASP A 226 17.40 0.42 -15.23
C ASP A 226 16.06 -0.02 -14.67
N PHE A 227 15.86 0.10 -13.35
CA PHE A 227 14.56 -0.12 -12.72
C PHE A 227 13.51 0.90 -13.22
N ALA A 228 13.89 2.17 -13.40
CA ALA A 228 13.00 3.18 -13.97
C ALA A 228 12.55 2.83 -15.42
N LYS A 229 13.46 2.28 -16.24
CA LYS A 229 13.12 1.77 -17.58
C LYS A 229 12.24 0.52 -17.53
N GLU A 230 12.47 -0.35 -16.55
CA GLU A 230 11.70 -1.59 -16.38
C GLU A 230 10.24 -1.30 -16.06
N VAL A 231 9.95 -0.35 -15.16
CA VAL A 231 8.56 0.03 -14.86
C VAL A 231 7.84 0.64 -16.07
N ASP A 232 8.54 1.42 -16.90
CA ASP A 232 7.99 1.92 -18.17
C ASP A 232 7.74 0.78 -19.18
N ARG A 233 8.66 -0.19 -19.29
CA ARG A 233 8.49 -1.38 -20.15
C ARG A 233 7.24 -2.17 -19.76
N LEU A 234 7.06 -2.43 -18.46
CA LEU A 234 5.90 -3.14 -17.94
C LEU A 234 4.60 -2.37 -18.23
N TRP A 235 4.61 -1.05 -18.06
CA TRP A 235 3.47 -0.21 -18.42
C TRP A 235 3.11 -0.32 -19.90
N LEU A 236 4.10 -0.26 -20.79
CA LEU A 236 3.88 -0.37 -22.23
C LEU A 236 3.26 -1.72 -22.64
N GLN A 237 3.51 -2.80 -21.90
CA GLN A 237 2.85 -4.09 -22.14
C GLN A 237 1.35 -4.03 -21.83
N VAL A 238 0.92 -3.27 -20.82
CA VAL A 238 -0.50 -3.17 -20.41
C VAL A 238 -1.24 -2.05 -21.14
N LYS A 239 -0.52 -1.02 -21.60
CA LYS A 239 -1.07 0.18 -22.24
C LYS A 239 -2.14 -0.10 -23.30
N PRO A 240 -2.03 -1.11 -24.19
CA PRO A 240 -3.09 -1.39 -25.16
C PRO A 240 -4.46 -1.67 -24.54
N LEU A 241 -4.52 -2.41 -23.42
CA LEU A 241 -5.77 -2.65 -22.68
C LEU A 241 -6.24 -1.36 -21.98
N TYR A 242 -5.32 -0.60 -21.40
CA TYR A 242 -5.67 0.68 -20.78
C TYR A 242 -6.26 1.66 -21.81
N ASP A 243 -5.68 1.76 -23.00
CA ASP A 243 -6.16 2.65 -24.06
C ASP A 243 -7.60 2.27 -24.49
N GLN A 244 -7.89 0.96 -24.59
CA GLN A 244 -9.25 0.47 -24.87
C GLN A 244 -10.22 0.86 -23.75
N LEU A 245 -9.82 0.64 -22.49
CA LEU A 245 -10.62 0.99 -21.31
C LEU A 245 -10.86 2.50 -21.23
N HIS A 246 -9.81 3.30 -21.38
CA HIS A 246 -9.85 4.77 -21.38
C HIS A 246 -10.77 5.29 -22.46
N ALA A 247 -10.63 4.81 -23.71
CA ALA A 247 -11.48 5.24 -24.82
C ALA A 247 -12.95 4.87 -24.59
N HIS A 248 -13.23 3.69 -24.03
CA HIS A 248 -14.58 3.28 -23.64
C HIS A 248 -15.14 4.21 -22.55
N VAL A 249 -14.42 4.40 -21.45
CA VAL A 249 -14.84 5.28 -20.34
C VAL A 249 -15.07 6.70 -20.83
N ARG A 250 -14.14 7.28 -21.60
CA ARG A 250 -14.29 8.62 -22.20
C ARG A 250 -15.55 8.73 -23.04
N ARG A 251 -15.82 7.75 -23.91
CA ARG A 251 -17.03 7.72 -24.75
C ARG A 251 -18.30 7.71 -23.90
N ARG A 252 -18.36 6.83 -22.89
CA ARG A 252 -19.54 6.68 -22.01
C ARG A 252 -19.77 7.94 -21.15
N LEU A 253 -18.70 8.54 -20.62
CA LEU A 253 -18.78 9.81 -19.91
C LEU A 253 -19.20 10.97 -20.84
N GLY A 254 -18.73 11.01 -22.08
CA GLY A 254 -19.19 11.99 -23.09
C GLY A 254 -20.67 11.82 -23.46
N GLN A 255 -21.18 10.58 -23.51
CA GLN A 255 -22.61 10.33 -23.68
C GLN A 255 -23.43 10.79 -22.47
N GLN A 256 -22.88 10.68 -21.26
CA GLN A 256 -23.57 11.05 -20.02
C GLN A 256 -23.54 12.57 -19.76
N TYR A 257 -22.40 13.22 -19.98
CA TYR A 257 -22.15 14.61 -19.60
C TYR A 257 -22.12 15.59 -20.78
N GLY A 258 -22.17 15.10 -22.01
CA GLY A 258 -22.02 15.90 -23.22
C GLY A 258 -20.57 16.10 -23.63
N GLN A 259 -20.36 16.34 -24.94
CA GLN A 259 -19.02 16.46 -25.52
C GLN A 259 -18.30 17.77 -25.15
N ASP A 260 -19.03 18.80 -24.72
CA ASP A 260 -18.44 20.04 -24.19
C ASP A 260 -17.75 19.81 -22.83
N VAL A 261 -18.21 18.81 -22.08
CA VAL A 261 -17.63 18.43 -20.78
C VAL A 261 -16.55 17.36 -20.96
N VAL A 262 -16.82 16.36 -21.80
CA VAL A 262 -15.87 15.28 -22.10
C VAL A 262 -15.72 15.14 -23.61
N ALA A 263 -14.74 15.85 -24.16
CA ALA A 263 -14.46 15.84 -25.58
C ALA A 263 -13.90 14.46 -26.03
N PRO A 264 -14.27 13.98 -27.23
CA PRO A 264 -13.92 12.64 -27.70
C PRO A 264 -12.42 12.45 -28.01
N ASP A 265 -11.67 13.53 -28.19
CA ASP A 265 -10.26 13.57 -28.60
C ASP A 265 -9.34 14.22 -27.56
N LYS A 266 -9.86 14.57 -26.38
CA LYS A 266 -9.08 15.16 -25.28
C LYS A 266 -8.88 14.20 -24.10
N PRO A 267 -7.93 14.50 -23.20
CA PRO A 267 -7.83 13.84 -21.91
C PRO A 267 -9.14 13.91 -21.12
N ILE A 268 -9.44 12.89 -20.31
CA ILE A 268 -10.63 12.89 -19.45
C ILE A 268 -10.40 13.90 -18.30
N PRO A 269 -11.35 14.80 -17.99
CA PRO A 269 -11.25 15.64 -16.80
C PRO A 269 -11.18 14.80 -15.52
N ALA A 270 -10.13 14.99 -14.72
CA ALA A 270 -9.80 14.13 -13.57
C ALA A 270 -10.93 14.02 -12.51
N HIS A 271 -11.77 15.03 -12.38
CA HIS A 271 -12.88 15.08 -11.42
C HIS A 271 -14.07 14.15 -11.77
N LEU A 272 -14.11 13.55 -12.96
CA LEU A 272 -15.28 12.78 -13.44
C LEU A 272 -15.14 11.25 -13.26
N LEU A 273 -14.08 10.80 -12.59
CA LEU A 273 -13.70 9.39 -12.54
C LEU A 273 -14.01 8.72 -11.18
N GLY A 274 -14.95 9.28 -10.42
CA GLY A 274 -15.49 8.65 -9.20
C GLY A 274 -14.54 8.61 -8.00
N ASN A 275 -13.35 9.20 -8.12
CA ASN A 275 -12.30 9.19 -7.10
C ASN A 275 -11.57 10.53 -7.10
N MET A 276 -11.20 11.04 -5.92
CA MET A 276 -10.53 12.34 -5.75
C MET A 276 -9.29 12.53 -6.63
N TRP A 277 -8.53 11.46 -6.89
CA TRP A 277 -7.31 11.49 -7.68
C TRP A 277 -7.45 10.82 -9.04
N ALA A 278 -8.63 10.30 -9.39
CA ALA A 278 -8.83 9.45 -10.57
C ALA A 278 -7.86 8.25 -10.63
N GLN A 279 -7.45 7.72 -9.48
CA GLN A 279 -6.57 6.56 -9.41
C GLN A 279 -7.30 5.24 -9.65
N GLN A 280 -8.60 5.19 -9.37
CA GLN A 280 -9.48 4.03 -9.52
C GLN A 280 -10.84 4.54 -9.97
N TRP A 281 -11.48 3.81 -10.88
CA TRP A 281 -12.67 4.26 -11.61
C TRP A 281 -13.90 3.37 -11.33
N GLY A 282 -13.82 2.41 -10.39
CA GLY A 282 -14.94 1.52 -10.09
C GLY A 282 -16.23 2.24 -9.68
N ASN A 283 -16.11 3.41 -9.04
CA ASN A 283 -17.25 4.24 -8.60
C ASN A 283 -18.10 4.85 -9.73
N VAL A 284 -17.64 4.79 -10.99
CA VAL A 284 -18.43 5.21 -12.16
C VAL A 284 -18.93 4.03 -13.00
N TYR A 285 -18.86 2.80 -12.47
CA TYR A 285 -19.32 1.61 -13.18
C TYR A 285 -20.77 1.72 -13.67
N ASP A 286 -21.67 2.34 -12.90
CA ASP A 286 -23.06 2.60 -13.28
C ASP A 286 -23.20 3.43 -14.58
N LEU A 287 -22.21 4.28 -14.88
CA LEU A 287 -22.20 5.12 -16.08
C LEU A 287 -21.61 4.39 -17.29
N VAL A 288 -20.56 3.58 -17.05
CA VAL A 288 -19.74 3.03 -18.13
C VAL A 288 -20.11 1.59 -18.46
N GLY A 289 -20.55 0.81 -17.47
CA GLY A 289 -20.92 -0.58 -17.63
C GLY A 289 -22.19 -0.83 -18.46
N PRO A 290 -22.42 -2.09 -18.85
CA PRO A 290 -23.65 -2.50 -19.53
C PRO A 290 -24.88 -2.29 -18.63
N LYS A 291 -25.94 -1.70 -19.19
CA LYS A 291 -27.19 -1.42 -18.43
C LYS A 291 -27.86 -2.71 -17.96
N GLY A 292 -28.37 -2.69 -16.73
CA GLY A 292 -29.24 -3.75 -16.19
C GLY A 292 -28.53 -5.06 -15.83
N ARG A 293 -27.19 -5.07 -15.76
CA ARG A 293 -26.42 -6.22 -15.28
C ARG A 293 -25.94 -5.95 -13.84
N ALA A 294 -26.29 -6.86 -12.94
CA ALA A 294 -25.85 -6.91 -11.55
C ALA A 294 -24.86 -8.07 -11.38
N PRO A 295 -24.03 -8.10 -10.31
CA PRO A 295 -23.11 -9.19 -10.06
C PRO A 295 -23.82 -10.55 -10.14
N GLY A 296 -23.18 -11.53 -10.79
CA GLY A 296 -23.79 -12.84 -11.06
C GLY A 296 -24.15 -13.66 -9.82
N TYR A 297 -23.73 -13.23 -8.62
CA TYR A 297 -24.05 -13.86 -7.33
C TYR A 297 -23.94 -12.84 -6.17
N ASP A 298 -24.61 -13.14 -5.06
CA ASP A 298 -24.53 -12.40 -3.80
C ASP A 298 -23.73 -13.20 -2.76
N LEU A 299 -22.46 -12.84 -2.56
CA LEU A 299 -21.59 -13.50 -1.58
C LEU A 299 -21.98 -13.17 -0.14
N ALA A 300 -22.44 -11.95 0.14
CA ALA A 300 -22.85 -11.57 1.49
C ALA A 300 -24.07 -12.39 1.92
N GLY A 301 -25.08 -12.49 1.03
CA GLY A 301 -26.24 -13.36 1.23
C GLY A 301 -25.85 -14.83 1.37
N ALA A 302 -24.89 -15.33 0.60
CA ALA A 302 -24.38 -16.69 0.72
C ALA A 302 -23.70 -16.96 2.09
N LEU A 303 -22.85 -16.05 2.56
CA LEU A 303 -22.21 -16.12 3.87
C LEU A 303 -23.24 -16.12 5.00
N GLN A 304 -24.24 -15.23 4.91
CA GLN A 304 -25.35 -15.14 5.87
C GLN A 304 -26.22 -16.41 5.88
N ALA A 305 -26.56 -16.96 4.72
CA ALA A 305 -27.33 -18.20 4.60
C ALA A 305 -26.60 -19.39 5.24
N LYS A 306 -25.27 -19.39 5.17
CA LYS A 306 -24.39 -20.37 5.85
C LYS A 306 -24.14 -20.06 7.32
N LYS A 307 -24.66 -18.95 7.85
CA LYS A 307 -24.41 -18.45 9.22
C LYS A 307 -22.92 -18.28 9.50
N THR A 308 -22.18 -17.83 8.49
CA THR A 308 -20.73 -17.58 8.60
C THR A 308 -20.50 -16.32 9.42
N ASP A 309 -19.76 -16.43 10.51
CA ASP A 309 -19.28 -15.30 11.30
C ASP A 309 -17.84 -14.91 10.89
N ALA A 310 -17.26 -13.91 11.56
CA ALA A 310 -15.91 -13.43 11.28
C ALA A 310 -14.86 -14.56 11.36
N LEU A 311 -14.94 -15.42 12.38
CA LEU A 311 -14.06 -16.57 12.52
C LEU A 311 -14.27 -17.59 11.39
N GLY A 312 -15.51 -17.79 10.95
CA GLY A 312 -15.85 -18.61 9.79
C GLY A 312 -15.19 -18.09 8.51
N MET A 313 -15.20 -16.77 8.26
CA MET A 313 -14.51 -16.17 7.11
C MET A 313 -13.00 -16.42 7.17
N VAL A 314 -12.38 -16.30 8.35
CA VAL A 314 -10.95 -16.59 8.54
C VAL A 314 -10.65 -18.08 8.37
N ARG A 315 -11.54 -18.98 8.77
CA ARG A 315 -11.41 -20.42 8.50
C ARG A 315 -11.50 -20.75 7.01
N TYR A 316 -12.32 -20.05 6.24
CA TYR A 316 -12.29 -20.18 4.77
C TYR A 316 -10.93 -19.75 4.21
N GLY A 317 -10.39 -18.63 4.69
CA GLY A 317 -9.06 -18.16 4.32
C GLY A 317 -7.94 -19.16 4.68
N GLU A 318 -7.89 -19.66 5.91
CA GLU A 318 -6.92 -20.70 6.32
C GLU A 318 -7.11 -21.98 5.50
N GLY A 319 -8.37 -22.38 5.26
CA GLY A 319 -8.74 -23.51 4.43
C GLY A 319 -8.17 -23.41 3.01
N PHE A 320 -8.13 -22.20 2.44
CA PHE A 320 -7.49 -21.97 1.15
C PHE A 320 -6.01 -22.34 1.19
N PHE A 321 -5.22 -21.76 2.10
CA PHE A 321 -3.78 -22.01 2.16
C PHE A 321 -3.44 -23.44 2.57
N THR A 322 -4.15 -24.01 3.54
CA THR A 322 -3.96 -25.41 3.94
C THR A 322 -4.31 -26.40 2.83
N SER A 323 -5.27 -26.08 1.96
CA SER A 323 -5.55 -26.89 0.75
C SER A 323 -4.39 -26.94 -0.24
N LEU A 324 -3.50 -25.94 -0.21
CA LEU A 324 -2.26 -25.91 -0.98
C LEU A 324 -1.12 -26.66 -0.28
N GLY A 325 -1.35 -27.23 0.89
CA GLY A 325 -0.33 -27.96 1.66
C GLY A 325 0.51 -27.09 2.59
N PHE A 326 0.06 -25.88 2.92
CA PHE A 326 0.63 -25.12 4.04
C PHE A 326 0.19 -25.72 5.38
N ALA A 327 1.05 -25.62 6.40
CA ALA A 327 0.66 -26.00 7.77
C ALA A 327 -0.42 -25.04 8.32
N PRO A 328 -1.41 -25.53 9.09
CA PRO A 328 -2.45 -24.68 9.68
C PRO A 328 -1.86 -23.60 10.59
N LEU A 329 -2.59 -22.50 10.78
CA LEU A 329 -2.21 -21.42 11.69
C LEU A 329 -2.16 -21.97 13.13
N PRO A 330 -1.26 -21.44 13.97
CA PRO A 330 -1.07 -21.97 15.31
C PRO A 330 -2.29 -21.64 16.20
N GLN A 331 -2.53 -22.41 17.27
CA GLN A 331 -3.67 -22.14 18.17
C GLN A 331 -3.60 -20.73 18.79
N THR A 332 -2.40 -20.18 18.93
CA THR A 332 -2.17 -18.80 19.38
C THR A 332 -2.76 -17.76 18.43
N PHE A 333 -2.76 -17.98 17.12
CA PHE A 333 -3.38 -17.07 16.15
C PHE A 333 -4.86 -16.86 16.45
N TRP A 334 -5.59 -17.94 16.70
CA TRP A 334 -7.03 -17.90 16.99
C TRP A 334 -7.37 -17.25 18.32
N THR A 335 -6.46 -17.29 19.28
CA THR A 335 -6.69 -16.76 20.64
C THR A 335 -6.11 -15.36 20.85
N ARG A 336 -5.18 -14.92 20.00
CA ARG A 336 -4.47 -13.63 20.13
C ARG A 336 -4.78 -12.61 19.05
N SER A 337 -5.43 -13.00 17.96
CA SER A 337 -5.87 -12.09 16.90
C SER A 337 -7.12 -11.28 17.29
N LEU A 338 -7.34 -10.18 16.58
CA LEU A 338 -8.55 -9.36 16.66
C LEU A 338 -9.35 -9.54 15.38
N PHE A 339 -10.47 -10.25 15.45
CA PHE A 339 -11.33 -10.57 14.32
C PHE A 339 -12.57 -9.68 14.20
N THR A 340 -12.98 -9.06 15.31
CA THR A 340 -14.16 -8.19 15.38
C THR A 340 -13.85 -6.97 16.23
N ARG A 341 -14.58 -5.88 15.99
CA ARG A 341 -14.44 -4.67 16.79
C ARG A 341 -14.92 -4.93 18.23
N PRO A 342 -14.07 -4.74 19.25
CA PRO A 342 -14.49 -4.86 20.64
C PRO A 342 -15.49 -3.77 21.01
N ARG A 343 -16.39 -4.06 21.96
CA ARG A 343 -17.36 -3.07 22.47
C ARG A 343 -16.80 -2.20 23.60
N ASP A 344 -15.72 -2.66 24.23
CA ASP A 344 -15.19 -2.16 25.49
C ASP A 344 -13.94 -1.29 25.34
N ARG A 345 -13.42 -1.12 24.12
CA ARG A 345 -12.21 -0.34 23.85
C ARG A 345 -12.09 0.13 22.40
N ASP A 346 -11.28 1.15 22.20
CA ASP A 346 -10.90 1.63 20.88
C ASP A 346 -9.74 0.83 20.29
N VAL A 347 -9.82 0.58 18.98
CA VAL A 347 -8.87 -0.22 18.21
C VAL A 347 -8.66 0.36 16.81
N VAL A 348 -7.51 0.08 16.21
CA VAL A 348 -7.27 0.35 14.78
C VAL A 348 -7.94 -0.76 13.97
N CYS A 349 -9.04 -0.46 13.28
CA CYS A 349 -9.80 -1.48 12.53
C CYS A 349 -9.22 -1.84 11.15
N HIS A 350 -8.34 -1.03 10.58
CA HIS A 350 -7.72 -1.31 9.28
C HIS A 350 -7.03 -2.68 9.30
N ALA A 351 -7.34 -3.52 8.31
CA ALA A 351 -6.81 -4.88 8.22
C ALA A 351 -5.27 -4.87 8.21
N SER A 352 -4.68 -5.84 8.91
CA SER A 352 -3.22 -6.01 8.96
C SER A 352 -2.87 -7.38 9.54
N ALA A 353 -1.80 -7.98 9.01
CA ALA A 353 -1.22 -9.22 9.50
C ALA A 353 0.12 -8.98 10.22
N TRP A 354 0.33 -9.68 11.33
CA TRP A 354 1.42 -9.44 12.26
C TRP A 354 2.15 -10.74 12.57
N ASP A 355 3.49 -10.65 12.63
CA ASP A 355 4.35 -11.61 13.30
C ASP A 355 4.99 -10.90 14.49
N VAL A 356 4.48 -11.17 15.70
CA VAL A 356 4.80 -10.37 16.90
C VAL A 356 6.12 -10.79 17.54
N ASP A 357 6.62 -12.00 17.25
CA ASP A 357 7.90 -12.50 17.75
C ASP A 357 8.93 -12.81 16.66
N ASN A 358 8.57 -12.53 15.40
CA ASN A 358 9.33 -12.85 14.20
C ASN A 358 9.53 -14.36 13.99
N VAL A 359 8.72 -15.22 14.62
CA VAL A 359 8.84 -16.68 14.57
C VAL A 359 7.50 -17.33 14.23
N ASP A 360 6.55 -17.39 15.16
CA ASP A 360 5.26 -18.07 14.95
C ASP A 360 4.12 -17.47 15.80
N ASP A 361 4.32 -16.31 16.46
CA ASP A 361 3.24 -15.52 17.07
C ASP A 361 2.52 -14.67 16.02
N LEU A 362 1.92 -15.38 15.06
CA LEU A 362 1.16 -14.82 13.96
C LEU A 362 -0.21 -14.35 14.43
N ARG A 363 -0.64 -13.19 13.94
CA ARG A 363 -1.94 -12.60 14.26
C ARG A 363 -2.50 -11.83 13.06
N ILE A 364 -3.81 -11.69 13.00
CA ILE A 364 -4.48 -10.63 12.21
C ILE A 364 -5.20 -9.65 13.13
N LYS A 365 -5.29 -8.40 12.67
CA LYS A 365 -6.08 -7.34 13.31
C LYS A 365 -6.99 -6.69 12.28
N MET A 366 -8.26 -7.07 12.30
CA MET A 366 -9.29 -6.63 11.37
C MET A 366 -10.65 -6.59 12.07
N CYS A 367 -11.44 -5.56 11.80
CA CYS A 367 -12.83 -5.50 12.25
C CYS A 367 -13.73 -6.09 11.16
N ILE A 368 -13.81 -7.43 11.11
CA ILE A 368 -14.43 -8.15 10.00
C ILE A 368 -15.95 -7.94 9.99
N GLU A 369 -16.44 -7.46 8.86
CA GLU A 369 -17.84 -7.39 8.48
C GLU A 369 -18.20 -8.54 7.53
N ILE A 370 -19.43 -9.06 7.62
CA ILE A 370 -19.86 -10.22 6.83
C ILE A 370 -20.26 -9.78 5.41
N ASN A 371 -19.27 -9.52 4.57
CA ASN A 371 -19.44 -9.06 3.20
C ASN A 371 -18.37 -9.65 2.25
N ALA A 372 -18.50 -9.36 0.96
CA ALA A 372 -17.60 -9.89 -0.08
C ALA A 372 -16.18 -9.28 -0.03
N GLU A 373 -16.08 -7.99 0.29
CA GLU A 373 -14.81 -7.26 0.38
C GLU A 373 -13.94 -7.84 1.49
N ASP A 374 -14.49 -7.94 2.69
CA ASP A 374 -13.80 -8.49 3.85
C ASP A 374 -13.49 -9.98 3.69
N PHE A 375 -14.30 -10.73 2.93
CA PHE A 375 -13.98 -12.12 2.59
C PHE A 375 -12.68 -12.20 1.78
N VAL A 376 -12.51 -11.31 0.81
CA VAL A 376 -11.27 -11.21 0.01
C VAL A 376 -10.12 -10.68 0.86
N THR A 377 -10.33 -9.63 1.64
CA THR A 377 -9.32 -9.02 2.53
C THR A 377 -8.77 -10.05 3.52
N VAL A 378 -9.61 -10.91 4.11
CA VAL A 378 -9.15 -12.01 4.97
C VAL A 378 -8.17 -12.93 4.26
N HIS A 379 -8.40 -13.29 2.98
CA HIS A 379 -7.45 -14.13 2.24
C HIS A 379 -6.15 -13.39 1.94
N HIS A 380 -6.22 -12.08 1.65
CA HIS A 380 -5.05 -11.23 1.47
C HIS A 380 -4.19 -11.18 2.74
N GLU A 381 -4.79 -10.86 3.90
CA GLU A 381 -4.06 -10.75 5.17
C GLU A 381 -3.45 -12.09 5.61
N LEU A 382 -4.15 -13.20 5.39
CA LEU A 382 -3.57 -14.51 5.67
C LEU A 382 -2.38 -14.80 4.75
N GLY A 383 -2.37 -14.30 3.51
CA GLY A 383 -1.20 -14.36 2.63
C GLY A 383 0.06 -13.80 3.29
N HIS A 384 -0.06 -12.66 3.98
CA HIS A 384 1.03 -12.08 4.77
C HIS A 384 1.47 -12.98 5.91
N ASN A 385 0.55 -13.55 6.70
CA ASN A 385 0.93 -14.46 7.79
C ASN A 385 1.61 -15.74 7.29
N PHE A 386 1.13 -16.33 6.19
CA PHE A 386 1.79 -17.50 5.59
C PHE A 386 3.15 -17.16 5.00
N TYR A 387 3.34 -15.94 4.48
CA TYR A 387 4.65 -15.45 4.06
C TYR A 387 5.59 -15.26 5.26
N GLN A 388 5.12 -14.58 6.31
CA GLN A 388 5.84 -14.36 7.58
C GLN A 388 6.38 -15.66 8.16
N ARG A 389 5.52 -16.67 8.24
CA ARG A 389 5.91 -18.01 8.66
C ARG A 389 6.96 -18.63 7.75
N ALA A 390 6.81 -18.52 6.43
CA ALA A 390 7.68 -19.22 5.49
C ALA A 390 9.16 -18.80 5.62
N TYR A 391 9.44 -17.52 5.88
CA TYR A 391 10.81 -17.01 6.04
C TYR A 391 11.28 -16.90 7.50
N ASN A 392 10.53 -17.41 8.49
CA ASN A 392 10.80 -17.21 9.91
C ASN A 392 12.14 -17.79 10.41
N THR A 393 12.76 -18.69 9.63
CA THR A 393 14.08 -19.28 9.91
C THR A 393 15.24 -18.48 9.33
N GLN A 394 14.98 -17.50 8.48
CA GLN A 394 16.00 -16.64 7.89
C GLN A 394 16.63 -15.73 8.97
N PRO A 395 17.87 -15.22 8.75
CA PRO A 395 18.39 -14.04 9.45
C PRO A 395 17.36 -12.90 9.43
N PHE A 396 17.30 -12.11 10.51
CA PHE A 396 16.30 -11.05 10.66
C PHE A 396 16.24 -10.07 9.48
N LEU A 397 17.40 -9.68 8.93
CA LEU A 397 17.47 -8.80 7.77
C LEU A 397 16.81 -9.38 6.51
N TYR A 398 16.60 -10.69 6.45
CA TYR A 398 15.94 -11.37 5.34
C TYR A 398 14.47 -11.72 5.63
N ARG A 399 13.94 -11.42 6.83
CA ARG A 399 12.54 -11.68 7.22
C ARG A 399 11.57 -10.63 6.68
N THR A 400 11.56 -10.48 5.37
CA THR A 400 10.66 -9.60 4.62
C THR A 400 10.45 -10.17 3.22
N GLY A 401 9.55 -9.56 2.44
CA GLY A 401 9.37 -9.95 1.04
C GLY A 401 10.62 -9.72 0.20
N ALA A 402 10.72 -10.38 -0.97
CA ALA A 402 11.86 -10.17 -1.87
C ALA A 402 12.05 -8.69 -2.25
N ASN A 403 10.94 -7.96 -2.37
CA ASN A 403 10.84 -6.51 -2.27
C ASN A 403 9.42 -6.13 -1.80
N ASP A 404 9.14 -4.83 -1.64
CA ASP A 404 7.84 -4.36 -1.16
C ASP A 404 6.66 -4.69 -2.12
N GLY A 405 6.90 -4.71 -3.43
CA GLY A 405 5.93 -5.16 -4.43
C GLY A 405 5.57 -6.64 -4.32
N PHE A 406 6.51 -7.52 -3.97
CA PHE A 406 6.26 -8.95 -3.77
C PHE A 406 5.34 -9.21 -2.57
N HIS A 407 5.61 -8.53 -1.46
CA HIS A 407 4.84 -8.70 -0.23
C HIS A 407 3.35 -8.42 -0.48
N GLU A 408 3.06 -7.29 -1.13
CA GLU A 408 1.70 -6.89 -1.52
C GLU A 408 1.09 -7.81 -2.59
N ALA A 409 1.89 -8.33 -3.53
CA ALA A 409 1.40 -9.14 -4.64
C ALA A 409 0.85 -10.51 -4.22
N ILE A 410 1.37 -11.12 -3.15
CA ILE A 410 1.05 -12.51 -2.80
C ILE A 410 -0.39 -12.66 -2.32
N GLY A 411 -0.81 -11.80 -1.38
CA GLY A 411 -2.19 -11.77 -0.90
C GLY A 411 -3.17 -11.56 -2.05
N ASP A 412 -2.85 -10.63 -2.94
CA ASP A 412 -3.65 -10.33 -4.12
C ASP A 412 -3.65 -11.46 -5.17
N ALA A 413 -2.52 -12.13 -5.41
CA ALA A 413 -2.43 -13.26 -6.35
C ALA A 413 -3.31 -14.44 -5.89
N VAL A 414 -3.35 -14.67 -4.59
CA VAL A 414 -4.26 -15.65 -3.96
C VAL A 414 -5.71 -15.18 -4.05
N ALA A 415 -5.99 -13.91 -3.78
CA ALA A 415 -7.32 -13.33 -3.89
C ALA A 415 -7.93 -13.49 -5.30
N LEU A 416 -7.11 -13.44 -6.37
CA LEU A 416 -7.57 -13.72 -7.74
C LEU A 416 -8.13 -15.14 -7.94
N SER A 417 -7.79 -16.09 -7.05
CA SER A 417 -8.31 -17.46 -7.05
C SER A 417 -9.66 -17.62 -6.35
N ILE A 418 -10.21 -16.54 -5.77
CA ILE A 418 -11.54 -16.50 -5.15
C ILE A 418 -12.59 -16.36 -6.25
N THR A 419 -12.71 -17.41 -7.06
CA THR A 419 -13.64 -17.46 -8.20
C THR A 419 -14.95 -18.13 -7.80
N PRO A 420 -16.03 -18.00 -8.59
CA PRO A 420 -17.26 -18.77 -8.35
C PRO A 420 -17.03 -20.28 -8.29
N SER A 421 -16.04 -20.82 -9.02
CA SER A 421 -15.64 -22.23 -8.92
C SER A 421 -15.13 -22.58 -7.52
N TYR A 422 -14.27 -21.73 -6.95
CA TYR A 422 -13.83 -21.87 -5.56
C TYR A 422 -15.01 -21.79 -4.58
N LEU A 423 -15.88 -20.80 -4.72
CA LEU A 423 -17.04 -20.62 -3.84
C LEU A 423 -17.99 -21.81 -3.88
N VAL A 424 -18.12 -22.50 -5.01
CA VAL A 424 -18.84 -23.79 -5.09
C VAL A 424 -18.11 -24.89 -4.33
N LYS A 425 -16.80 -25.04 -4.54
CA LYS A 425 -15.99 -26.07 -3.86
C LYS A 425 -16.03 -25.93 -2.34
N VAL A 426 -16.06 -24.71 -1.81
CA VAL A 426 -16.17 -24.44 -0.37
C VAL A 426 -17.61 -24.38 0.14
N GLY A 427 -18.58 -24.65 -0.74
CA GLY A 427 -19.99 -24.78 -0.40
C GLY A 427 -20.71 -23.47 -0.09
N LEU A 428 -20.18 -22.32 -0.50
CA LEU A 428 -20.82 -21.00 -0.41
C LEU A 428 -21.80 -20.77 -1.58
N LEU A 429 -21.52 -21.32 -2.76
CA LEU A 429 -22.42 -21.31 -3.90
C LEU A 429 -22.89 -22.73 -4.27
N PRO A 430 -24.15 -22.92 -4.72
CA PRO A 430 -24.64 -24.23 -5.12
C PRO A 430 -24.10 -24.69 -6.49
N THR A 431 -23.92 -23.75 -7.41
CA THR A 431 -23.40 -23.99 -8.77
C THR A 431 -22.64 -22.76 -9.24
N VAL A 432 -21.74 -22.95 -10.23
CA VAL A 432 -21.06 -21.82 -10.87
C VAL A 432 -22.10 -21.04 -11.66
N PRO A 433 -22.32 -19.74 -11.37
CA PRO A 433 -23.28 -18.93 -12.11
C PRO A 433 -22.99 -19.00 -13.61
N ARG A 434 -24.03 -19.21 -14.41
CA ARG A 434 -23.95 -19.07 -15.87
C ARG A 434 -24.01 -17.58 -16.20
N THR A 435 -22.96 -16.83 -15.92
CA THR A 435 -22.88 -15.44 -16.36
C THR A 435 -22.57 -15.44 -17.85
N GLN A 436 -23.55 -15.00 -18.64
CA GLN A 436 -23.33 -14.63 -20.04
C GLN A 436 -22.32 -13.49 -20.05
N ASP A 437 -21.09 -13.82 -20.41
CA ASP A 437 -19.92 -12.95 -20.53
C ASP A 437 -19.53 -12.28 -19.20
N ASP A 438 -18.48 -12.78 -18.54
CA ASP A 438 -17.89 -12.24 -17.29
C ASP A 438 -17.37 -10.78 -17.41
N VAL A 439 -17.76 -10.07 -18.47
CA VAL A 439 -17.48 -8.68 -18.80
C VAL A 439 -17.83 -7.73 -17.66
N GLU A 440 -18.95 -7.92 -16.94
CA GLU A 440 -19.26 -7.05 -15.79
C GLU A 440 -18.17 -7.14 -14.73
N PHE A 441 -17.85 -8.37 -14.31
CA PHE A 441 -16.82 -8.62 -13.31
C PHE A 441 -15.46 -8.09 -13.78
N LEU A 442 -15.08 -8.43 -15.01
CA LEU A 442 -13.81 -8.00 -15.60
C LEU A 442 -13.74 -6.48 -15.78
N LEU A 443 -14.82 -5.81 -16.17
CA LEU A 443 -14.83 -4.35 -16.31
C LEU A 443 -14.69 -3.66 -14.96
N ARG A 444 -15.39 -4.12 -13.91
CA ARG A 444 -15.20 -3.60 -12.55
C ARG A 444 -13.75 -3.76 -12.10
N MET A 445 -13.21 -4.97 -12.25
CA MET A 445 -11.81 -5.28 -11.95
C MET A 445 -10.84 -4.39 -12.75
N ALA A 446 -11.10 -4.14 -14.03
CA ALA A 446 -10.26 -3.29 -14.87
C ALA A 446 -10.33 -1.81 -14.47
N LEU A 447 -11.51 -1.31 -14.11
CA LEU A 447 -11.69 0.05 -13.60
C LEU A 447 -10.94 0.29 -12.28
N ASP A 448 -10.65 -0.74 -11.49
CA ASP A 448 -9.88 -0.61 -10.26
C ASP A 448 -8.40 -0.96 -10.44
N LYS A 449 -8.07 -2.08 -11.09
CA LYS A 449 -6.70 -2.59 -11.19
C LYS A 449 -5.95 -2.04 -12.40
N VAL A 450 -6.58 -1.99 -13.58
CA VAL A 450 -5.93 -1.52 -14.82
C VAL A 450 -5.87 0.01 -14.86
N ALA A 451 -6.96 0.69 -14.45
CA ALA A 451 -6.99 2.15 -14.41
C ALA A 451 -6.00 2.75 -13.41
N PHE A 452 -5.62 1.98 -12.39
CA PHE A 452 -4.65 2.37 -11.37
C PHE A 452 -3.21 2.38 -11.87
N LEU A 453 -2.80 1.44 -12.72
CA LEU A 453 -1.42 1.28 -13.17
C LEU A 453 -0.72 2.58 -13.60
N PRO A 454 -1.30 3.41 -14.50
CA PRO A 454 -0.62 4.63 -14.91
C PRO A 454 -0.51 5.66 -13.77
N PHE A 455 -1.45 5.69 -12.82
CA PHE A 455 -1.31 6.51 -11.61
C PHE A 455 -0.24 5.96 -10.68
N GLY A 456 -0.28 4.65 -10.40
CA GLY A 456 0.72 3.93 -9.59
C GLY A 456 2.15 4.15 -10.07
N LEU A 457 2.33 4.26 -11.39
CA LEU A 457 3.61 4.56 -12.04
C LEU A 457 4.00 6.03 -11.88
N LEU A 458 3.12 6.96 -12.26
CA LEU A 458 3.51 8.36 -12.44
C LEU A 458 3.88 9.07 -11.14
N VAL A 459 3.30 8.65 -10.00
CA VAL A 459 3.56 9.33 -8.71
C VAL A 459 5.04 9.27 -8.37
N ASP A 460 5.65 8.10 -8.42
CA ASP A 460 7.07 7.96 -8.11
C ASP A 460 7.96 8.37 -9.28
N GLN A 461 7.54 8.23 -10.54
CA GLN A 461 8.26 8.87 -11.67
C GLN A 461 8.41 10.38 -11.44
N TRP A 462 7.36 11.06 -10.98
CA TRP A 462 7.42 12.48 -10.62
C TRP A 462 8.39 12.71 -9.44
N ARG A 463 8.27 11.93 -8.36
CA ARG A 463 9.11 12.10 -7.16
C ARG A 463 10.58 11.81 -7.40
N TRP A 464 10.90 10.81 -8.20
CA TRP A 464 12.27 10.48 -8.59
C TRP A 464 12.93 11.63 -9.36
N LYS A 465 12.17 12.29 -10.23
CA LYS A 465 12.63 13.48 -10.96
C LYS A 465 12.74 14.72 -10.06
N VAL A 466 11.89 14.83 -9.03
CA VAL A 466 12.07 15.85 -7.98
C VAL A 466 13.33 15.60 -7.16
N PHE A 467 13.55 14.36 -6.70
CA PHE A 467 14.69 14.00 -5.86
C PHE A 467 16.03 14.09 -6.61
N SER A 468 16.08 13.70 -7.88
CA SER A 468 17.28 13.88 -8.70
C SER A 468 17.55 15.34 -9.09
N GLY A 469 16.55 16.22 -8.96
CA GLY A 469 16.63 17.64 -9.35
C GLY A 469 16.31 17.91 -10.82
N GLU A 470 15.88 16.91 -11.59
CA GLU A 470 15.40 17.08 -12.98
C GLU A 470 14.18 18.02 -13.04
N ILE A 471 13.28 17.94 -12.05
CA ILE A 471 12.16 18.87 -11.91
C ILE A 471 12.49 19.90 -10.84
N ALA A 472 12.62 21.16 -11.25
CA ALA A 472 12.79 22.25 -10.32
C ALA A 472 11.49 22.57 -9.55
N PRO A 473 11.56 23.14 -8.33
CA PRO A 473 10.40 23.48 -7.50
C PRO A 473 9.34 24.37 -8.17
N ALA A 474 9.77 25.28 -9.05
CA ALA A 474 8.87 26.10 -9.86
C ALA A 474 8.01 25.27 -10.84
N GLN A 475 8.48 24.08 -11.23
CA GLN A 475 7.87 23.21 -12.23
C GLN A 475 7.08 22.03 -11.62
N TYR A 476 7.10 21.85 -10.30
CA TYR A 476 6.44 20.73 -9.61
C TYR A 476 5.03 20.43 -10.13
N ASN A 477 4.15 21.44 -10.18
CA ASN A 477 2.76 21.23 -10.60
C ASN A 477 2.63 20.99 -12.11
N ALA A 478 3.41 21.70 -12.92
CA ALA A 478 3.37 21.56 -14.38
C ALA A 478 3.85 20.16 -14.81
N ALA A 479 4.96 19.69 -14.25
CA ALA A 479 5.49 18.35 -14.51
C ALA A 479 4.55 17.24 -14.02
N TRP A 480 3.88 17.44 -12.88
CA TRP A 480 2.84 16.53 -12.41
C TRP A 480 1.72 16.36 -13.45
N TRP A 481 1.19 17.47 -13.99
CA TRP A 481 0.13 17.41 -14.99
C TRP A 481 0.61 16.89 -16.35
N GLN A 482 1.85 17.16 -16.74
CA GLN A 482 2.44 16.55 -17.93
C GLN A 482 2.49 15.02 -17.81
N LEU A 483 2.91 14.49 -16.66
CA LEU A 483 2.94 13.04 -16.42
C LEU A 483 1.52 12.45 -16.32
N ARG A 484 0.57 13.16 -15.70
CA ARG A 484 -0.85 12.77 -15.66
C ARG A 484 -1.44 12.65 -17.06
N GLU A 485 -1.16 13.60 -17.93
CA GLU A 485 -1.63 13.56 -19.32
C GLU A 485 -0.91 12.46 -20.11
N GLN A 486 0.41 12.35 -19.99
CA GLN A 486 1.22 11.35 -20.71
C GLN A 486 0.84 9.90 -20.36
N TYR A 487 0.72 9.58 -19.07
CA TYR A 487 0.50 8.20 -18.62
C TYR A 487 -0.97 7.85 -18.49
N GLN A 488 -1.81 8.74 -17.95
CA GLN A 488 -3.24 8.44 -17.73
C GLN A 488 -4.16 9.04 -18.80
N GLY A 489 -3.72 9.98 -19.64
CA GLY A 489 -4.62 10.70 -20.52
C GLY A 489 -5.74 11.40 -19.74
N VAL A 490 -5.42 11.98 -18.58
CA VAL A 490 -6.33 12.80 -17.78
C VAL A 490 -5.80 14.23 -17.64
N ALA A 491 -6.71 15.20 -17.58
CA ALA A 491 -6.39 16.61 -17.41
C ALA A 491 -7.03 17.20 -16.16
N ALA A 492 -6.48 18.31 -15.67
CA ALA A 492 -7.11 19.10 -14.63
C ALA A 492 -8.49 19.61 -15.12
N PRO A 493 -9.50 19.73 -14.24
CA PRO A 493 -10.81 20.28 -14.58
C PRO A 493 -10.80 21.73 -15.06
N GLY A 494 -9.70 22.45 -14.82
CA GLY A 494 -9.52 23.84 -15.20
C GLY A 494 -8.10 24.33 -14.91
N PRO A 495 -7.83 25.63 -15.19
CA PRO A 495 -6.54 26.23 -14.91
C PRO A 495 -6.13 26.05 -13.45
N ARG A 496 -4.84 25.76 -13.22
CA ARG A 496 -4.29 25.66 -11.87
C ARG A 496 -3.73 27.02 -11.44
N PRO A 497 -3.89 27.42 -10.16
CA PRO A 497 -3.29 28.66 -9.67
C PRO A 497 -1.76 28.59 -9.72
N ALA A 498 -1.10 29.75 -9.76
CA ALA A 498 0.36 29.83 -9.93
C ALA A 498 1.16 29.16 -8.79
N ASP A 499 0.58 29.10 -7.59
CA ASP A 499 1.13 28.48 -6.40
C ASP A 499 0.66 27.02 -6.20
N ALA A 500 -0.07 26.45 -7.17
CA ALA A 500 -0.58 25.09 -7.07
C ALA A 500 0.51 24.06 -6.75
N PHE A 501 0.14 23.10 -5.93
CA PHE A 501 0.95 21.94 -5.58
C PHE A 501 0.05 20.70 -5.48
N ASP A 502 -0.69 20.41 -6.55
CA ASP A 502 -1.62 19.31 -6.67
C ASP A 502 -1.06 17.92 -6.23
N PRO A 503 0.22 17.54 -6.46
CA PRO A 503 0.77 16.32 -5.86
C PRO A 503 0.67 16.28 -4.32
N GLY A 504 0.77 17.43 -3.64
CA GLY A 504 0.59 17.53 -2.19
C GLY A 504 -0.82 17.20 -1.70
N ALA A 505 -1.82 17.19 -2.60
CA ALA A 505 -3.19 16.78 -2.30
C ALA A 505 -3.38 15.25 -2.33
N LYS A 506 -2.32 14.45 -2.54
CA LYS A 506 -2.33 12.99 -2.47
C LYS A 506 -1.50 12.50 -1.28
N TYR A 507 -2.13 11.84 -0.30
CA TYR A 507 -1.54 11.43 0.99
C TYR A 507 -0.08 10.95 0.95
N HIS A 508 0.24 10.02 0.05
CA HIS A 508 1.58 9.40 -0.05
C HIS A 508 2.71 10.39 -0.33
N VAL A 509 2.40 11.56 -0.90
CA VAL A 509 3.38 12.62 -1.15
C VAL A 509 3.80 13.31 0.17
N PRO A 510 2.91 14.00 0.93
CA PRO A 510 3.28 14.61 2.21
C PRO A 510 3.64 13.59 3.31
N ALA A 511 3.09 12.37 3.28
CA ALA A 511 3.42 11.31 4.24
C ALA A 511 4.73 10.56 3.90
N ASN A 512 5.36 10.88 2.78
CA ASN A 512 6.58 10.25 2.30
C ASN A 512 6.51 8.71 2.16
N THR A 513 5.40 8.18 1.65
CA THR A 513 5.25 6.74 1.39
C THR A 513 5.60 6.44 -0.06
N PRO A 514 6.59 5.58 -0.37
CA PRO A 514 6.89 5.14 -1.74
C PRO A 514 5.66 4.51 -2.41
N TYR A 515 5.48 4.77 -3.70
CA TYR A 515 4.26 4.44 -4.45
C TYR A 515 4.45 3.32 -5.49
N THR A 516 5.66 3.12 -6.01
CA THR A 516 5.95 2.08 -7.03
C THR A 516 5.58 0.67 -6.57
N ARG A 517 5.61 0.40 -5.27
CA ARG A 517 5.15 -0.87 -4.69
C ARG A 517 3.77 -1.29 -5.16
N TYR A 518 2.85 -0.34 -5.27
CA TYR A 518 1.48 -0.63 -5.69
C TYR A 518 1.42 -0.96 -7.18
N PHE A 519 2.19 -0.27 -8.02
CA PHE A 519 2.32 -0.58 -9.44
C PHE A 519 2.85 -2.01 -9.65
N LEU A 520 3.94 -2.35 -8.95
CA LEU A 520 4.51 -3.70 -9.03
C LEU A 520 3.56 -4.77 -8.52
N ALA A 521 2.88 -4.52 -7.38
CA ALA A 521 1.90 -5.46 -6.83
C ALA A 521 0.77 -5.77 -7.83
N HIS A 522 0.30 -4.74 -8.57
CA HIS A 522 -0.72 -4.89 -9.60
C HIS A 522 -0.24 -5.63 -10.85
N ILE A 523 1.06 -5.76 -11.08
CA ILE A 523 1.64 -6.56 -12.17
C ILE A 523 1.91 -7.98 -11.70
N LEU A 524 2.68 -8.10 -10.61
CA LEU A 524 3.15 -9.36 -10.08
C LEU A 524 1.98 -10.27 -9.68
N GLN A 525 0.88 -9.72 -9.14
CA GLN A 525 -0.27 -10.55 -8.75
C GLN A 525 -0.84 -11.36 -9.92
N PHE A 526 -0.91 -10.78 -11.12
CA PHE A 526 -1.42 -11.47 -12.31
C PHE A 526 -0.37 -12.42 -12.89
N GLN A 527 0.92 -12.05 -12.89
CA GLN A 527 1.98 -12.95 -13.35
C GLN A 527 2.07 -14.21 -12.47
N MET A 528 2.06 -14.02 -11.15
CA MET A 528 2.03 -15.10 -10.17
C MET A 528 0.78 -15.95 -10.35
N HIS A 529 -0.41 -15.33 -10.45
CA HIS A 529 -1.67 -16.05 -10.68
C HIS A 529 -1.64 -16.87 -11.98
N ARG A 530 -1.18 -16.28 -13.10
CA ARG A 530 -1.01 -16.98 -14.38
C ARG A 530 -0.12 -18.21 -14.25
N ALA A 531 1.02 -18.08 -13.59
CA ALA A 531 1.95 -19.20 -13.42
C ALA A 531 1.39 -20.29 -12.51
N MET A 532 0.75 -19.91 -11.40
CA MET A 532 0.06 -20.83 -10.50
C MET A 532 -1.05 -21.59 -11.22
N CYS A 533 -1.83 -20.92 -12.07
CA CYS A 533 -2.89 -21.53 -12.87
C CYS A 533 -2.36 -22.50 -13.94
N ARG A 534 -1.25 -22.15 -14.61
CA ARG A 534 -0.57 -23.05 -15.54
C ARG A 534 -0.05 -24.30 -14.82
N ALA A 535 0.58 -24.13 -13.66
CA ALA A 535 1.03 -25.25 -12.83
C ALA A 535 -0.14 -26.10 -12.30
N ALA A 536 -1.31 -25.49 -12.08
CA ALA A 536 -2.53 -26.21 -11.72
C ALA A 536 -3.17 -26.97 -12.90
N GLY A 537 -2.65 -26.84 -14.12
CA GLY A 537 -3.21 -27.45 -15.32
C GLY A 537 -4.50 -26.79 -15.83
N HIS A 538 -4.76 -25.53 -15.46
CA HIS A 538 -5.94 -24.79 -15.94
C HIS A 538 -5.82 -24.44 -17.43
N THR A 539 -6.86 -24.75 -18.20
CA THR A 539 -6.89 -24.53 -19.67
C THR A 539 -7.93 -23.51 -20.13
N GLY A 540 -8.78 -23.02 -19.23
CA GLY A 540 -9.83 -22.02 -19.54
C GLY A 540 -9.33 -20.58 -19.50
N PRO A 541 -10.23 -19.58 -19.65
CA PRO A 541 -9.90 -18.18 -19.42
C PRO A 541 -9.27 -17.98 -18.05
N LEU A 542 -8.20 -17.18 -17.97
CA LEU A 542 -7.37 -17.10 -16.77
C LEU A 542 -8.16 -16.60 -15.56
N HIS A 543 -9.10 -15.66 -15.74
CA HIS A 543 -9.92 -15.11 -14.66
C HIS A 543 -10.89 -16.11 -14.00
N THR A 544 -11.06 -17.29 -14.59
CA THR A 544 -11.89 -18.37 -14.02
C THR A 544 -11.08 -19.37 -13.18
N CYS A 545 -9.75 -19.27 -13.22
CA CYS A 545 -8.84 -20.18 -12.53
C CYS A 545 -8.95 -20.04 -11.00
N SER A 546 -8.91 -21.18 -10.31
CA SER A 546 -8.63 -21.23 -8.87
C SER A 546 -7.64 -22.36 -8.59
N VAL A 547 -6.59 -22.04 -7.85
CA VAL A 547 -5.56 -23.03 -7.46
C VAL A 547 -5.89 -23.78 -6.17
N TYR A 548 -7.07 -23.52 -5.56
CA TYR A 548 -7.54 -24.21 -4.36
C TYR A 548 -7.45 -25.73 -4.50
N GLY A 549 -6.81 -26.38 -3.52
CA GLY A 549 -6.59 -27.83 -3.47
C GLY A 549 -5.37 -28.33 -4.27
N ASN A 550 -4.56 -27.45 -4.86
CA ASN A 550 -3.39 -27.85 -5.63
C ASN A 550 -2.10 -27.76 -4.79
N THR A 551 -1.63 -28.91 -4.29
CA THR A 551 -0.44 -28.99 -3.45
C THR A 551 0.88 -28.79 -4.21
N GLU A 552 0.91 -29.02 -5.52
CA GLU A 552 2.10 -28.74 -6.34
C GLU A 552 2.32 -27.22 -6.44
N VAL A 553 1.26 -26.45 -6.73
CA VAL A 553 1.27 -24.98 -6.70
C VAL A 553 1.69 -24.49 -5.32
N GLY A 554 1.14 -25.06 -4.26
CA GLY A 554 1.51 -24.71 -2.91
C GLY A 554 2.97 -24.97 -2.57
N ALA A 555 3.57 -26.07 -3.05
CA ALA A 555 4.99 -26.34 -2.86
C ALA A 555 5.89 -25.29 -3.56
N ARG A 556 5.51 -24.85 -4.78
CA ARG A 556 6.20 -23.76 -5.49
C ARG A 556 6.07 -22.43 -4.74
N LEU A 557 4.86 -22.12 -4.26
CA LEU A 557 4.61 -20.92 -3.48
C LEU A 557 5.43 -20.92 -2.18
N GLN A 558 5.37 -21.98 -1.37
CA GLN A 558 6.16 -22.13 -0.15
C GLN A 558 7.67 -21.97 -0.40
N LYS A 559 8.19 -22.54 -1.50
CA LYS A 559 9.61 -22.40 -1.87
C LYS A 559 10.00 -20.95 -2.12
N MET A 560 9.18 -20.20 -2.87
CA MET A 560 9.42 -18.77 -3.12
C MET A 560 9.31 -17.97 -1.82
N LEU A 561 8.27 -18.21 -1.02
CA LEU A 561 8.04 -17.48 0.23
C LEU A 561 9.18 -17.71 1.25
N ALA A 562 9.74 -18.92 1.33
CA ALA A 562 10.82 -19.24 2.28
C ALA A 562 12.13 -18.50 1.98
N MET A 563 12.30 -17.95 0.78
CA MET A 563 13.49 -17.16 0.43
C MET A 563 13.54 -15.83 1.19
N GLY A 564 12.38 -15.26 1.56
CA GLY A 564 12.29 -13.90 2.07
C GLY A 564 13.06 -12.92 1.19
N ALA A 565 13.88 -12.07 1.81
CA ALA A 565 14.81 -11.18 1.10
C ALA A 565 16.23 -11.76 1.01
N SER A 566 16.46 -13.07 1.15
CA SER A 566 17.82 -13.66 1.10
C SER A 566 18.41 -13.76 -0.31
N ARG A 567 17.57 -13.69 -1.35
CA ARG A 567 17.95 -13.78 -2.75
C ARG A 567 17.43 -12.58 -3.53
N PRO A 568 18.09 -12.19 -4.65
CA PRO A 568 17.53 -11.21 -5.56
C PRO A 568 16.12 -11.60 -6.01
N TRP A 569 15.21 -10.63 -6.11
CA TRP A 569 13.82 -10.91 -6.47
C TRP A 569 13.61 -11.71 -7.77
N PRO A 570 14.47 -11.66 -8.81
CA PRO A 570 14.30 -12.51 -10.00
C PRO A 570 14.36 -14.01 -9.69
N GLU A 571 15.16 -14.42 -8.70
CA GLU A 571 15.25 -15.82 -8.26
C GLU A 571 13.98 -16.24 -7.49
N ALA A 572 13.44 -15.34 -6.67
CA ALA A 572 12.16 -15.56 -5.99
C ALA A 572 11.03 -15.69 -7.02
N LEU A 573 11.00 -14.83 -8.04
CA LEU A 573 10.02 -14.92 -9.12
C LEU A 573 10.10 -16.25 -9.86
N GLU A 574 11.31 -16.68 -10.21
CA GLU A 574 11.56 -17.94 -10.94
C GLU A 574 11.12 -19.15 -10.12
N ALA A 575 11.30 -19.13 -8.80
CA ALA A 575 10.90 -20.24 -7.93
C ALA A 575 9.39 -20.54 -7.98
N LEU A 576 8.55 -19.52 -8.19
CA LEU A 576 7.11 -19.69 -8.36
C LEU A 576 6.72 -19.84 -9.84
N THR A 577 7.26 -18.98 -10.69
CA THR A 577 6.75 -18.77 -12.06
C THR A 577 7.51 -19.53 -13.13
N GLY A 578 8.75 -19.92 -12.86
CA GLY A 578 9.71 -20.38 -13.88
C GLY A 578 10.30 -19.26 -14.74
N GLU A 579 9.97 -17.99 -14.47
CA GLU A 579 10.40 -16.81 -15.21
C GLU A 579 11.22 -15.88 -14.28
N LYS A 580 12.29 -15.28 -14.80
CA LYS A 580 13.13 -14.32 -14.04
C LYS A 580 12.74 -12.86 -14.24
N GLN A 581 11.93 -12.56 -15.25
CA GLN A 581 11.53 -11.20 -15.58
C GLN A 581 10.11 -10.94 -15.16
N MET A 582 9.82 -9.72 -14.72
CA MET A 582 8.44 -9.28 -14.55
C MET A 582 7.74 -9.24 -15.90
N ASP A 583 6.52 -9.73 -15.97
CA ASP A 583 5.75 -9.78 -17.21
C ASP A 583 4.30 -9.36 -17.00
N ALA A 584 4.00 -8.13 -17.42
CA ALA A 584 2.68 -7.56 -17.29
C ALA A 584 1.69 -8.06 -18.37
N THR A 585 2.12 -8.88 -19.33
CA THR A 585 1.20 -9.50 -20.30
C THR A 585 0.20 -10.45 -19.64
N ALA A 586 0.48 -10.94 -18.44
CA ALA A 586 -0.47 -11.73 -17.66
C ALA A 586 -1.79 -10.99 -17.37
N ILE A 587 -1.75 -9.66 -17.31
CA ILE A 587 -2.94 -8.81 -17.21
C ILE A 587 -3.75 -8.91 -18.51
N LEU A 588 -3.10 -8.87 -19.67
CA LEU A 588 -3.77 -9.02 -20.96
C LEU A 588 -4.43 -10.40 -21.10
N ASP A 589 -3.78 -11.46 -20.60
CA ASP A 589 -4.34 -12.81 -20.58
C ASP A 589 -5.58 -12.90 -19.68
N TYR A 590 -5.53 -12.27 -18.49
CA TYR A 590 -6.63 -12.24 -17.53
C TYR A 590 -7.85 -11.49 -18.09
N PHE A 591 -7.62 -10.33 -18.70
CA PHE A 591 -8.67 -9.47 -19.24
C PHE A 591 -8.98 -9.72 -20.72
N ALA A 592 -8.50 -10.83 -21.31
CA ALA A 592 -8.73 -11.14 -22.73
C ALA A 592 -10.22 -11.09 -23.15
N PRO A 593 -11.18 -11.64 -22.37
CA PRO A 593 -12.60 -11.52 -22.72
C PRO A 593 -13.10 -10.07 -22.69
N LEU A 594 -12.64 -9.26 -21.73
CA LEU A 594 -13.00 -7.84 -21.66
C LEU A 594 -12.44 -7.06 -22.85
N ARG A 595 -11.21 -7.35 -23.27
CA ARG A 595 -10.60 -6.70 -24.45
C ARG A 595 -11.43 -6.93 -25.70
N GLN A 596 -11.85 -8.17 -25.95
CA GLN A 596 -12.71 -8.51 -27.08
C GLN A 596 -14.04 -7.76 -27.01
N TRP A 597 -14.64 -7.66 -25.82
CA TRP A 597 -15.85 -6.89 -25.61
C TRP A 597 -15.66 -5.38 -25.85
N LEU A 598 -14.58 -4.78 -25.34
CA LEU A 598 -14.25 -3.37 -25.54
C LEU A 598 -14.03 -3.04 -27.03
N GLU A 599 -13.39 -3.95 -27.77
CA GLU A 599 -13.21 -3.85 -29.22
C GLU A 599 -14.56 -3.90 -29.97
N ALA A 600 -15.43 -4.83 -29.60
CA ALA A 600 -16.78 -4.94 -30.18
C ALA A 600 -17.63 -3.70 -29.87
N GLU A 601 -17.61 -3.20 -28.63
CA GLU A 601 -18.28 -1.96 -28.22
C GLU A 601 -17.76 -0.73 -28.96
N ALA A 602 -16.45 -0.66 -29.20
CA ALA A 602 -15.85 0.41 -30.00
C ALA A 602 -16.18 0.32 -31.49
N ALA A 603 -16.46 -0.88 -32.02
CA ALA A 603 -16.94 -1.08 -33.37
C ALA A 603 -18.43 -0.74 -33.53
N ALA A 604 -19.27 -1.10 -32.56
CA ALA A 604 -20.71 -0.85 -32.58
C ALA A 604 -21.08 0.63 -32.30
N GLY A 605 -20.20 1.36 -31.60
CA GLY A 605 -20.36 2.80 -31.34
C GLY A 605 -19.77 3.74 -32.39
N ARG A 606 -19.16 3.18 -33.46
CA ARG A 606 -18.80 3.89 -34.69
C ARG A 606 -19.97 3.81 -35.67
#